data_AF-A0A6B2E5G6-F1
#
_entry.id   AF-A0A6B2E5G6-F1
#
_cell.length_a   1.000
_cell.length_b   1.000
_cell.length_c   1.000
_cell.angle_alpha   90.00
_cell.angle_beta   90.00
_cell.angle_gamma   90.00
#
_symmetry.space_group_name_H-M   'P 1'
#
loop_
_entity.id
_entity.type
_entity.pdbx_description
1 polymer ?
#
loop_
_entity_poly.entity_id
_entity_poly.type
_entity_poly.pdbx_seq_one_letter_code
_entity_poly.pdbx_strand_id
1 'polypeptide(L)'
;MHFLTLFWKIIFAFIPPTDVSGGYLCFVISIFCIGVVTAIIGDVASHFGCTLGIKDSVTAIVFVALGTSIPDTFASKVAAIQDKYADASVGNVTGSNAVNVFLGIGVAWTIAALYHSAKGRTFDVEPGNLAFSVTVFCTEAAVAIAVLVMRRTKSIGGELGGPKTPKYITAAFFVGLWLLYLVMSSLEAYGVIKGF
;
A
#
# COMPACT_ATOMS: atom_id res chain seq x y z
N MET A 1 -8.49 3.45 -23.63
CA MET A 1 -8.25 2.46 -22.56
C MET A 1 -7.96 1.05 -23.06
N HIS A 2 -8.68 0.54 -24.07
CA HIS A 2 -8.46 -0.84 -24.57
C HIS A 2 -7.06 -1.11 -25.14
N PHE A 3 -6.48 -0.17 -25.89
CA PHE A 3 -5.15 -0.32 -26.49
C PHE A 3 -4.03 -0.34 -25.44
N LEU A 4 -4.08 0.55 -24.45
CA LEU A 4 -3.10 0.63 -23.35
C LEU A 4 -3.11 -0.61 -22.44
N THR A 5 -4.24 -1.32 -22.36
CA THR A 5 -4.41 -2.53 -21.55
C THR A 5 -4.24 -3.81 -22.36
N LEU A 6 -4.04 -3.72 -23.69
CA LEU A 6 -3.98 -4.89 -24.58
C LEU A 6 -2.84 -5.83 -24.18
N PHE A 7 -1.67 -5.28 -23.88
CA PHE A 7 -0.52 -6.03 -23.39
C PHE A 7 -0.87 -6.87 -22.14
N TRP A 8 -1.49 -6.23 -21.15
CA TRP A 8 -1.93 -6.89 -19.92
C TRP A 8 -3.03 -7.92 -20.19
N LYS A 9 -3.97 -7.62 -21.08
CA LYS A 9 -5.05 -8.56 -21.44
C LYS A 9 -4.50 -9.82 -22.10
N ILE A 10 -3.45 -9.72 -22.90
CA ILE A 10 -2.80 -10.88 -23.53
C ILE A 10 -2.06 -11.70 -22.48
N ILE A 11 -1.29 -11.07 -21.59
CA ILE A 11 -0.57 -11.78 -20.51
C ILE A 11 -1.53 -12.51 -19.58
N PHE A 12 -2.64 -11.86 -19.21
CA PHE A 12 -3.62 -12.44 -18.30
C PHE A 12 -4.69 -13.28 -18.98
N ALA A 13 -4.71 -13.38 -20.33
CA ALA A 13 -5.63 -14.26 -21.06
C ALA A 13 -5.38 -15.74 -20.79
N PHE A 14 -4.20 -16.10 -20.29
CA PHE A 14 -3.85 -17.46 -19.91
C PHE A 14 -4.38 -17.86 -18.53
N ILE A 15 -4.95 -16.93 -17.76
CA ILE A 15 -5.63 -17.25 -16.51
C ILE A 15 -6.92 -18.02 -16.86
N PRO A 16 -7.13 -19.21 -16.30
CA PRO A 16 -8.31 -20.01 -16.62
C PRO A 16 -9.59 -19.32 -16.13
N PRO A 17 -10.73 -19.59 -16.80
CA PRO A 17 -12.01 -19.00 -16.44
C PRO A 17 -12.47 -19.46 -15.05
N THR A 18 -13.27 -18.63 -14.39
CA THR A 18 -13.79 -18.87 -13.03
C THR A 18 -14.71 -20.08 -12.91
N ASP A 19 -15.26 -20.55 -14.04
CA ASP A 19 -16.17 -21.70 -14.08
C ASP A 19 -15.45 -23.05 -13.92
N VAL A 20 -14.12 -23.08 -14.08
CA VAL A 20 -13.31 -24.31 -13.96
C VAL A 20 -12.93 -24.54 -12.50
N SER A 21 -13.16 -25.76 -12.01
CA SER A 21 -12.77 -26.19 -10.66
C SER A 21 -13.29 -25.26 -9.55
N GLY A 22 -14.52 -24.76 -9.70
CA GLY A 22 -15.16 -23.86 -8.73
C GLY A 22 -14.41 -22.55 -8.50
N GLY A 23 -13.58 -22.12 -9.47
CA GLY A 23 -12.81 -20.87 -9.40
C GLY A 23 -11.46 -20.98 -8.69
N TYR A 24 -11.15 -22.10 -8.02
CA TYR A 24 -9.88 -22.26 -7.29
C TYR A 24 -8.67 -22.19 -8.22
N LEU A 25 -8.77 -22.79 -9.41
CA LEU A 25 -7.68 -22.77 -10.39
C LEU A 25 -7.40 -21.35 -10.90
N CYS A 26 -8.48 -20.60 -11.18
CA CYS A 26 -8.40 -19.19 -11.56
C CYS A 26 -7.73 -18.36 -10.45
N PHE A 27 -8.13 -18.57 -9.20
CA PHE A 27 -7.59 -17.86 -8.04
C PHE A 27 -6.08 -18.10 -7.85
N VAL A 28 -5.64 -19.36 -7.81
CA VAL A 28 -4.23 -19.70 -7.57
C VAL A 28 -3.32 -19.16 -8.69
N ILE A 29 -3.72 -19.34 -9.94
CA ILE A 29 -2.94 -18.86 -11.09
C ILE A 29 -2.91 -17.32 -11.12
N SER A 30 -4.03 -16.66 -10.81
CA SER A 30 -4.08 -15.19 -10.72
C SER A 30 -3.10 -14.66 -9.67
N ILE A 31 -3.10 -15.25 -8.46
CA ILE A 31 -2.16 -14.86 -7.39
C ILE A 31 -0.71 -15.04 -7.84
N PHE A 32 -0.39 -16.17 -8.48
CA PHE A 32 0.96 -16.42 -8.99
C PHE A 32 1.37 -15.36 -10.03
N CYS A 33 0.53 -15.08 -11.03
CA CYS A 33 0.83 -14.08 -12.05
C CYS A 33 0.97 -12.68 -11.46
N ILE A 34 0.11 -12.29 -10.51
CA ILE A 34 0.23 -11.01 -9.79
C ILE A 34 1.55 -10.95 -9.02
N GLY A 35 1.97 -12.04 -8.37
CA GLY A 35 3.25 -12.14 -7.68
C GLY A 35 4.44 -11.90 -8.61
N VAL A 36 4.46 -12.55 -9.78
CA VAL A 36 5.51 -12.37 -10.80
C VAL A 36 5.56 -10.92 -11.30
N VAL A 37 4.40 -10.35 -11.65
CA VAL A 37 4.32 -8.96 -12.13
C VAL A 37 4.79 -7.98 -11.05
N THR A 38 4.41 -8.22 -9.79
CA THR A 38 4.82 -7.37 -8.66
C THR A 38 6.33 -7.42 -8.43
N ALA A 39 6.95 -8.60 -8.55
CA ALA A 39 8.41 -8.73 -8.46
C ALA A 39 9.12 -7.92 -9.57
N ILE A 40 8.66 -8.05 -10.81
CA ILE A 40 9.21 -7.29 -11.96
C ILE A 40 9.05 -5.78 -11.74
N ILE A 41 7.87 -5.33 -11.28
CA ILE A 41 7.62 -3.91 -11.00
C ILE A 41 8.56 -3.40 -9.91
N GLY A 42 8.81 -4.17 -8.86
CA GLY A 42 9.76 -3.83 -7.79
C GLY A 42 11.18 -3.61 -8.32
N ASP A 43 11.68 -4.55 -9.13
CA ASP A 43 13.02 -4.47 -9.73
C ASP A 43 13.15 -3.27 -10.68
N VAL A 44 12.14 -3.06 -11.54
CA VAL A 44 12.11 -1.92 -12.48
C VAL A 44 12.04 -0.60 -11.72
N ALA A 45 11.25 -0.51 -10.65
CA ALA A 45 11.16 0.70 -9.83
C ALA A 45 12.50 1.01 -9.16
N SER A 46 13.20 0.01 -8.61
CA SER A 46 14.53 0.18 -8.03
C SER A 46 15.56 0.66 -9.06
N HIS A 47 15.61 0.04 -10.25
CA HIS A 47 16.50 0.47 -11.33
C HIS A 47 16.18 1.89 -11.81
N PHE A 48 14.90 2.22 -11.95
CA PHE A 48 14.45 3.55 -12.32
C PHE A 48 14.87 4.60 -11.29
N GLY A 49 14.67 4.33 -9.99
CA GLY A 49 15.15 5.18 -8.89
C GLY A 49 16.65 5.43 -8.97
N CYS A 50 17.44 4.36 -9.18
CA CYS A 50 18.89 4.45 -9.35
C CYS A 50 19.29 5.33 -10.55
N THR A 51 18.63 5.19 -11.71
CA THR A 51 18.92 6.04 -12.89
C THR A 51 18.59 7.52 -12.69
N LEU A 52 17.61 7.82 -11.83
CA LEU A 52 17.24 9.20 -11.47
C LEU A 52 18.06 9.76 -10.30
N GLY A 53 18.94 8.96 -9.69
CA GLY A 53 19.68 9.33 -8.48
C GLY A 53 18.81 9.45 -7.23
N ILE A 54 17.65 8.78 -7.20
CA ILE A 54 16.72 8.79 -6.08
C ILE A 54 17.08 7.65 -5.12
N LYS A 55 17.19 7.94 -3.82
CA LYS A 55 17.45 6.92 -2.79
C LYS A 55 16.37 5.83 -2.80
N ASP A 56 16.78 4.57 -2.62
CA ASP A 56 15.87 3.41 -2.63
C ASP A 56 14.70 3.54 -1.66
N SER A 57 14.93 4.08 -0.45
CA SER A 57 13.86 4.32 0.53
C SER A 57 12.80 5.30 0.02
N VAL A 58 13.21 6.34 -0.70
CA VAL A 58 12.30 7.34 -1.29
C VAL A 58 11.57 6.75 -2.48
N THR A 59 12.27 5.99 -3.32
CA THR A 59 11.67 5.27 -4.45
C THR A 59 10.59 4.29 -3.97
N ALA A 60 10.85 3.56 -2.88
CA ALA A 60 9.90 2.63 -2.29
C ALA A 60 8.62 3.31 -1.79
N ILE A 61 8.73 4.40 -1.00
CA ILE A 61 7.54 5.08 -0.44
C ILE A 61 6.76 5.90 -1.48
N VAL A 62 7.41 6.40 -2.54
CA VAL A 62 6.77 7.24 -3.57
C VAL A 62 6.20 6.40 -4.71
N PHE A 63 6.97 5.49 -5.28
CA PHE A 63 6.57 4.77 -6.50
C PHE A 63 5.95 3.41 -6.19
N VAL A 64 6.65 2.60 -5.38
CA VAL A 64 6.22 1.21 -5.12
C VAL A 64 4.95 1.20 -4.25
N ALA A 65 4.97 1.91 -3.11
CA ALA A 65 3.84 1.96 -2.19
C ALA A 65 2.59 2.61 -2.83
N LEU A 66 2.77 3.65 -3.65
CA LEU A 66 1.68 4.26 -4.40
C LEU A 66 1.09 3.32 -5.45
N GLY A 67 1.96 2.61 -6.17
CA GLY A 67 1.57 1.68 -7.23
C GLY A 67 0.70 0.52 -6.73
N THR A 68 0.94 0.03 -5.51
CA THR A 68 0.12 -1.01 -4.87
C THR A 68 -1.13 -0.46 -4.20
N SER A 69 -1.05 0.72 -3.58
CA SER A 69 -2.15 1.28 -2.77
C SER A 69 -3.26 1.96 -3.59
N ILE A 70 -2.96 2.48 -4.79
CA ILE A 70 -3.98 3.11 -5.67
C ILE A 70 -5.05 2.09 -6.10
N PRO A 71 -4.70 0.92 -6.67
CA PRO A 71 -5.68 -0.11 -7.00
C PRO A 71 -6.54 -0.53 -5.80
N ASP A 72 -5.92 -0.75 -4.64
CA ASP A 72 -6.61 -1.10 -3.40
C ASP A 72 -7.57 -0.01 -2.93
N THR A 73 -7.19 1.26 -3.10
CA THR A 73 -8.07 2.40 -2.80
C THR A 73 -9.29 2.40 -3.72
N PHE A 74 -9.11 2.13 -5.02
CA PHE A 74 -10.25 2.04 -5.94
C PHE A 74 -11.15 0.84 -5.64
N ALA A 75 -10.58 -0.32 -5.34
CA ALA A 75 -11.34 -1.51 -4.93
C ALA A 75 -12.15 -1.24 -3.66
N SER A 76 -11.51 -0.67 -2.64
CA SER A 76 -12.17 -0.29 -1.37
C SER A 76 -13.28 0.73 -1.59
N LYS A 77 -13.05 1.75 -2.44
CA LYS A 77 -14.07 2.74 -2.80
C LYS A 77 -15.28 2.08 -3.49
N VAL A 78 -15.05 1.18 -4.45
CA VAL A 78 -16.13 0.49 -5.14
C VAL A 78 -16.93 -0.37 -4.15
N ALA A 79 -16.25 -1.13 -3.29
CA ALA A 79 -16.87 -1.91 -2.23
C ALA A 79 -17.71 -1.03 -1.28
N ALA A 80 -17.19 0.12 -0.86
CA ALA A 80 -17.90 1.05 0.02
C ALA A 80 -19.14 1.70 -0.62
N ILE A 81 -19.16 1.89 -1.94
CA ILE A 81 -20.32 2.44 -2.66
C ILE A 81 -21.41 1.37 -2.85
N GLN A 82 -21.01 0.12 -3.04
CA GLN A 82 -21.92 -0.99 -3.33
C GLN A 82 -22.49 -1.65 -2.08
N ASP A 83 -21.79 -1.54 -0.95
CA ASP A 83 -22.23 -2.10 0.33
C ASP A 83 -22.88 -1.02 1.21
N LYS A 84 -24.05 -1.33 1.78
CA LYS A 84 -24.83 -0.43 2.63
C LYS A 84 -24.08 0.00 3.88
N TYR A 85 -23.25 -0.90 4.45
CA TYR A 85 -22.51 -0.64 5.69
C TYR A 85 -21.01 -0.49 5.45
N ALA A 86 -20.54 -0.66 4.21
CA ALA A 86 -19.14 -0.62 3.81
C ALA A 86 -18.23 -1.61 4.57
N ASP A 87 -18.80 -2.69 5.12
CA ASP A 87 -18.06 -3.73 5.84
C ASP A 87 -17.04 -4.40 4.92
N ALA A 88 -17.42 -4.61 3.65
CA ALA A 88 -16.53 -5.15 2.63
C ALA A 88 -15.30 -4.25 2.39
N SER A 89 -15.46 -2.92 2.45
CA SER A 89 -14.34 -1.99 2.30
C SER A 89 -13.40 -2.06 3.50
N VAL A 90 -13.93 -2.20 4.72
CA VAL A 90 -13.12 -2.33 5.94
C VAL A 90 -12.31 -3.63 5.90
N GLY A 91 -12.96 -4.72 5.48
CA GLY A 91 -12.30 -6.02 5.28
C GLY A 91 -11.15 -5.94 4.27
N ASN A 92 -11.36 -5.26 3.14
CA ASN A 92 -10.33 -5.09 2.11
C ASN A 92 -9.12 -4.30 2.62
N VAL A 93 -9.34 -3.13 3.22
CA VAL A 93 -8.26 -2.26 3.72
C VAL A 93 -7.48 -2.94 4.85
N THR A 94 -8.17 -3.56 5.79
CA THR A 94 -7.54 -4.23 6.94
C THR A 94 -6.80 -5.49 6.51
N GLY A 95 -7.41 -6.28 5.62
CA GLY A 95 -6.85 -7.51 5.08
C GLY A 95 -5.58 -7.25 4.26
N SER A 96 -5.60 -6.28 3.34
CA SER A 96 -4.43 -5.93 2.52
C SER A 96 -3.23 -5.49 3.38
N ASN A 97 -3.46 -4.62 4.36
CA ASN A 97 -2.40 -4.18 5.28
C ASN A 97 -1.88 -5.31 6.17
N ALA A 98 -2.76 -6.19 6.66
CA ALA A 98 -2.34 -7.35 7.44
C ALA A 98 -1.47 -8.30 6.61
N VAL A 99 -1.84 -8.58 5.36
CA VAL A 99 -1.04 -9.39 4.44
C VAL A 99 0.33 -8.76 4.19
N ASN A 100 0.41 -7.44 3.96
CA ASN A 100 1.68 -6.75 3.73
C ASN A 100 2.64 -6.86 4.93
N VAL A 101 2.14 -6.68 6.15
CA VAL A 101 2.97 -6.74 7.36
C VAL A 101 3.31 -8.18 7.74
N PHE A 102 2.31 -9.06 7.85
CA PHE A 102 2.53 -10.41 8.36
C PHE A 102 3.10 -11.35 7.30
N LEU A 103 2.55 -11.35 6.09
CA LEU A 103 3.02 -12.23 5.01
C LEU A 103 4.17 -11.60 4.23
N GLY A 104 4.08 -10.32 3.88
CA GLY A 104 5.14 -9.63 3.14
C GLY A 104 6.44 -9.54 3.94
N ILE A 105 6.42 -8.80 5.06
CA ILE A 105 7.61 -8.58 5.89
C ILE A 105 7.89 -9.79 6.79
N GLY A 106 6.86 -10.28 7.50
CA GLY A 106 7.03 -11.33 8.52
C GLY A 106 7.57 -12.66 7.99
N VAL A 107 7.04 -13.17 6.87
CA VAL A 107 7.52 -14.43 6.28
C VAL A 107 8.92 -14.25 5.70
N ALA A 108 9.19 -13.16 4.97
CA ALA A 108 10.51 -12.88 4.41
C ALA A 108 11.59 -12.79 5.51
N TRP A 109 11.32 -12.08 6.60
CA TRP A 109 12.21 -11.99 7.76
C TRP A 109 12.44 -13.36 8.39
N THR A 110 11.37 -14.13 8.59
CA THR A 110 11.45 -15.47 9.22
C THR A 110 12.33 -16.40 8.39
N ILE A 111 12.16 -16.42 7.06
CA ILE A 111 12.98 -17.23 6.16
C ILE A 111 14.46 -16.81 6.25
N ALA A 112 14.75 -15.50 6.21
CA ALA A 112 16.11 -14.98 6.31
C ALA A 112 16.78 -15.31 7.65
N ALA A 113 16.05 -15.14 8.76
CA ALA A 113 16.54 -15.46 10.10
C ALA A 113 16.84 -16.96 10.26
N LEU A 114 15.96 -17.84 9.78
CA LEU A 114 16.20 -19.29 9.80
C LEU A 114 17.42 -19.69 8.98
N TYR A 115 17.59 -19.10 7.80
CA TYR A 115 18.76 -19.35 6.94
C TYR A 115 20.07 -18.92 7.60
N HIS A 116 20.11 -17.74 8.21
CA HIS A 116 21.28 -17.24 8.93
C HIS A 116 21.57 -18.11 10.16
N SER A 117 20.53 -18.47 10.94
CA SER A 117 20.66 -19.35 12.09
C SER A 117 21.21 -20.72 11.72
N ALA A 118 20.76 -21.31 10.60
CA ALA A 118 21.29 -22.58 10.10
C ALA A 118 22.77 -22.52 9.72
N LYS A 119 23.28 -21.32 9.43
CA LYS A 119 24.70 -21.05 9.15
C LYS A 119 25.49 -20.58 10.38
N GLY A 120 24.88 -20.59 11.57
CA GLY A 120 25.51 -20.10 12.80
C GLY A 120 25.76 -18.59 12.82
N ARG A 121 24.98 -17.81 12.05
CA ARG A 121 25.08 -16.34 11.98
C ARG A 121 23.81 -15.70 12.55
N THR A 122 23.93 -14.49 13.05
CA THR A 122 22.77 -13.62 13.34
C THR A 122 22.28 -12.95 12.06
N PHE A 123 20.99 -12.63 12.01
CA PHE A 123 20.39 -11.84 10.94
C PHE A 123 20.11 -10.44 11.47
N ASP A 124 21.06 -9.53 11.26
CA ASP A 124 21.00 -8.15 11.70
C ASP A 124 20.57 -7.26 10.53
N VAL A 125 19.54 -6.44 10.75
CA VAL A 125 18.99 -5.52 9.74
C VAL A 125 19.05 -4.11 10.29
N GLU A 126 19.72 -3.22 9.58
CA GLU A 126 19.78 -1.80 9.94
C GLU A 126 18.41 -1.14 9.67
N PRO A 127 17.79 -0.47 10.66
CA PRO A 127 16.47 0.13 10.49
C PRO A 127 16.50 1.41 9.63
N GLY A 128 17.67 2.02 9.40
CA GLY A 128 17.80 3.23 8.59
C GLY A 128 16.85 4.35 9.04
N ASN A 129 16.08 4.89 8.10
CA ASN A 129 15.08 5.95 8.32
C ASN A 129 13.69 5.45 8.73
N LEU A 130 13.55 4.15 9.04
CA LEU A 130 12.27 3.53 9.33
C LEU A 130 11.65 4.14 10.60
N ALA A 131 12.44 4.35 11.65
CA ALA A 131 11.96 4.89 12.91
C ALA A 131 11.33 6.29 12.74
N PHE A 132 12.01 7.16 11.99
CA PHE A 132 11.51 8.49 11.66
C PHE A 132 10.21 8.41 10.84
N SER A 133 10.23 7.66 9.74
CA SER A 133 9.09 7.55 8.82
C SER A 133 7.85 6.97 9.51
N VAL A 134 8.02 5.92 10.31
CA VAL A 134 6.92 5.30 11.07
C VAL A 134 6.35 6.26 12.10
N THR A 135 7.17 7.08 12.75
CA THR A 135 6.68 8.04 13.74
C THR A 135 5.86 9.15 13.09
N VAL A 136 6.33 9.69 11.96
CA VAL A 136 5.57 10.68 11.17
C VAL A 136 4.24 10.09 10.72
N PHE A 137 4.28 8.87 10.15
CA PHE A 137 3.08 8.15 9.72
C PHE A 137 2.08 7.94 10.86
N CYS A 138 2.53 7.47 12.04
CA CYS A 138 1.66 7.28 13.20
C CYS A 138 1.03 8.59 13.70
N THR A 139 1.80 9.67 13.67
CA THR A 139 1.32 11.00 14.07
C THR A 139 0.22 11.48 13.12
N GLU A 140 0.45 11.39 11.81
CA GLU A 140 -0.54 11.76 10.79
C GLU A 140 -1.77 10.84 10.81
N ALA A 141 -1.58 9.54 11.05
CA ALA A 141 -2.67 8.59 11.21
C ALA A 141 -3.55 8.94 12.41
N ALA A 142 -2.97 9.34 13.54
CA ALA A 142 -3.73 9.80 14.71
C ALA A 142 -4.55 11.06 14.38
N VAL A 143 -3.96 12.02 13.66
CA VAL A 143 -4.67 13.22 13.17
C VAL A 143 -5.81 12.83 12.22
N ALA A 144 -5.56 11.91 11.28
CA ALA A 144 -6.57 11.44 10.34
C ALA A 144 -7.74 10.74 11.06
N ILE A 145 -7.46 9.88 12.04
CA ILE A 145 -8.47 9.22 12.88
C ILE A 145 -9.27 10.27 13.66
N ALA A 146 -8.62 11.26 14.27
CA ALA A 146 -9.30 12.33 14.99
C ALA A 146 -10.27 13.10 14.07
N VAL A 147 -9.84 13.43 12.85
CA VAL A 147 -10.70 14.06 11.84
C VAL A 147 -11.87 13.16 11.44
N LEU A 148 -11.65 11.87 11.23
CA LEU A 148 -12.71 10.92 10.93
C LEU A 148 -13.73 10.84 12.08
N VAL A 149 -13.27 10.74 13.33
CA VAL A 149 -14.14 10.73 14.52
C VAL A 149 -14.95 12.02 14.60
N MET A 150 -14.33 13.19 14.37
CA MET A 150 -15.06 14.46 14.32
C MET A 150 -16.14 14.48 13.23
N ARG A 151 -15.85 13.94 12.03
CA ARG A 151 -16.82 13.84 10.92
C ARG A 151 -18.01 12.92 11.23
N ARG A 152 -17.86 11.95 12.13
CA ARG A 152 -18.96 11.06 12.56
C ARG A 152 -19.95 11.74 13.50
N THR A 153 -19.64 12.93 14.02
CA THR A 153 -20.57 13.69 14.87
C THR A 153 -21.87 13.98 14.12
N LYS A 154 -23.01 13.93 14.84
CA LYS A 154 -24.36 14.16 14.29
C LYS A 154 -24.50 15.49 13.52
N SER A 155 -23.68 16.49 13.82
CA SER A 155 -23.65 17.78 13.12
C SER A 155 -23.18 17.68 11.67
N ILE A 156 -22.30 16.73 11.33
CA ILE A 156 -21.73 16.57 9.98
C ILE A 156 -22.35 15.35 9.28
N GLY A 157 -22.64 14.28 10.02
CA GLY A 157 -23.26 13.07 9.46
C GLY A 157 -22.37 12.36 8.44
N GLY A 158 -21.05 12.35 8.66
CA GLY A 158 -20.03 11.94 7.69
C GLY A 158 -19.67 10.46 7.66
N GLU A 159 -20.49 9.55 8.21
CA GLU A 159 -20.14 8.12 8.35
C GLU A 159 -19.84 7.43 7.02
N LEU A 160 -20.65 7.67 5.98
CA LEU A 160 -20.47 7.11 4.64
C LEU A 160 -20.50 8.22 3.59
N GLY A 161 -19.44 9.04 3.58
CA GLY A 161 -19.25 10.11 2.59
C GLY A 161 -19.83 11.46 3.02
N GLY A 162 -21.00 11.50 3.66
CA GLY A 162 -21.60 12.72 4.20
C GLY A 162 -21.85 13.83 3.14
N PRO A 163 -22.04 15.08 3.57
CA PRO A 163 -22.27 16.21 2.67
C PRO A 163 -21.08 16.46 1.73
N LYS A 164 -21.35 16.91 0.50
CA LYS A 164 -20.32 17.05 -0.56
C LYS A 164 -19.15 17.95 -0.15
N THR A 165 -19.44 19.13 0.40
CA THR A 165 -18.42 20.12 0.78
C THR A 165 -17.43 19.59 1.84
N PRO A 166 -17.87 19.16 3.05
CA PRO A 166 -16.95 18.65 4.06
C PRO A 166 -16.22 17.39 3.58
N LYS A 167 -16.83 16.56 2.73
CA LYS A 167 -16.16 15.39 2.11
C LYS A 167 -14.92 15.79 1.31
N TYR A 168 -15.06 16.74 0.39
CA TYR A 168 -13.94 17.16 -0.46
C TYR A 168 -12.86 17.89 0.34
N ILE A 169 -13.25 18.72 1.31
CA ILE A 169 -12.29 19.39 2.22
C ILE A 169 -11.46 18.35 2.97
N THR A 170 -12.11 17.34 3.56
CA THR A 170 -11.40 16.31 4.33
C THR A 170 -10.56 15.40 3.45
N ALA A 171 -11.00 15.11 2.23
CA ALA A 171 -10.20 14.36 1.26
C ALA A 171 -8.95 15.14 0.85
N ALA A 172 -9.07 16.44 0.56
CA ALA A 172 -7.93 17.30 0.25
C ALA A 172 -6.96 17.40 1.42
N PHE A 173 -7.48 17.49 2.66
CA PHE A 173 -6.67 17.47 3.87
C PHE A 173 -5.87 16.16 4.03
N PHE A 174 -6.49 14.99 3.80
CA PHE A 174 -5.79 13.70 3.87
C PHE A 174 -4.74 13.51 2.77
N VAL A 175 -5.01 14.00 1.56
CA VAL A 175 -3.97 14.08 0.50
C VAL A 175 -2.83 14.99 0.95
N GLY A 176 -3.14 16.10 1.62
CA GLY A 176 -2.13 17.00 2.21
C GLY A 176 -1.28 16.33 3.29
N LEU A 177 -1.88 15.54 4.20
CA LEU A 177 -1.14 14.73 5.18
C LEU A 177 -0.22 13.73 4.46
N TRP A 178 -0.73 12.98 3.51
CA TRP A 178 0.08 12.04 2.74
C TRP A 178 1.28 12.71 2.04
N LEU A 179 1.08 13.88 1.44
CA LEU A 179 2.17 14.66 0.83
C LEU A 179 3.18 15.15 1.88
N LEU A 180 2.70 15.56 3.07
CA LEU A 180 3.55 15.94 4.18
C LEU A 180 4.45 14.75 4.61
N TYR A 181 3.88 13.56 4.78
CA TYR A 181 4.64 12.35 5.07
C TYR A 181 5.73 12.08 4.02
N LEU A 182 5.38 12.15 2.73
CA LEU A 182 6.34 11.92 1.66
C LEU A 182 7.47 12.94 1.67
N VAL A 183 7.16 14.22 1.87
CA VAL A 183 8.15 15.30 1.91
C VAL A 183 9.06 15.13 3.13
N MET A 184 8.48 14.96 4.32
CA MET A 184 9.26 14.82 5.56
C MET A 184 10.17 13.60 5.51
N SER A 185 9.65 12.45 5.11
CA SER A 185 10.43 11.21 5.00
C SER A 185 11.52 11.31 3.93
N SER A 186 11.27 12.03 2.83
CA SER A 186 12.28 12.27 1.80
C SER A 186 13.37 13.23 2.27
N LEU A 187 13.00 14.33 2.95
CA LEU A 187 13.96 15.30 3.48
C LEU A 187 14.90 14.66 4.51
N GLU A 188 14.38 13.79 5.36
CA GLU A 188 15.20 13.03 6.31
C GLU A 188 16.09 12.04 5.56
N ALA A 189 15.54 11.31 4.59
CA ALA A 189 16.32 10.37 3.80
C ALA A 189 17.51 11.04 3.10
N TYR A 190 17.38 12.30 2.64
CA TYR A 190 18.48 13.08 2.05
C TYR A 190 19.36 13.82 3.07
N GLY A 191 19.09 13.70 4.37
CA GLY A 191 19.87 14.36 5.43
C GLY A 191 19.65 15.86 5.54
N VAL A 192 18.57 16.40 4.94
CA VAL A 192 18.21 17.82 5.02
C VAL A 192 17.65 18.14 6.42
N ILE A 193 16.90 17.20 7.00
CA ILE A 193 16.46 17.25 8.39
C ILE A 193 17.09 16.08 9.14
N LYS A 194 17.40 16.30 10.43
CA LYS A 194 17.87 15.23 11.30
C LYS A 194 16.68 14.39 11.78
N GLY A 195 16.73 13.09 11.52
CA GLY A 195 15.94 12.10 12.24
C GLY A 195 16.39 11.99 13.70
N PHE A 196 15.68 11.15 14.45
CA PHE A 196 15.95 10.83 15.85
C PHE A 196 16.15 9.33 16.02
#